data_AF-A0A4V2WKI0-F1
#
_entry.id   AF-A0A4V2WKI0-F1
#
_cell.length_a   1.000
_cell.length_b   1.000
_cell.length_c   1.000
_cell.angle_alpha   90.00
_cell.angle_beta   90.00
_cell.angle_gamma   90.00
#
_symmetry.space_group_name_H-M   'P 1'
#
loop_
_entity.id
_entity.type
_entity.pdbx_description
1 polymer ?
#
loop_
_entity_poly.entity_id
_entity_poly.type
_entity_poly.pdbx_seq_one_letter_code
_entity_poly.pdbx_strand_id
1 'polypeptide(L)'
;MNAALEKLGRDAAEQVAGQEAVGAVEVTSGEEFERPVYYFTFLIDQDRARHRPGLLLARLVQRLRDDLDARNDAHYPVIQLLSRADWDHRKGD
;
A
#
# COMPACT_ATOMS: atom_id res chain seq x y z
N MET A 1 -11.90 -2.95 11.05
CA MET A 1 -11.94 -2.74 9.59
C MET A 1 -10.54 -2.54 9.03
N ASN A 2 -9.74 -1.61 9.59
CA ASN A 2 -8.37 -1.35 9.12
C ASN A 2 -7.44 -2.57 9.11
N ALA A 3 -7.44 -3.41 10.15
CA ALA A 3 -6.57 -4.60 10.20
C ALA A 3 -6.75 -5.58 9.01
N ALA A 4 -7.96 -5.70 8.46
CA ALA A 4 -8.22 -6.56 7.30
C ALA A 4 -7.69 -5.93 6.00
N LEU A 5 -7.78 -4.59 5.88
CA LEU A 5 -7.24 -3.84 4.75
C LEU A 5 -5.71 -3.76 4.82
N GLU A 6 -5.13 -3.59 6.02
CA GLU A 6 -3.68 -3.64 6.24
C GLU A 6 -3.11 -5.01 5.87
N LYS A 7 -3.82 -6.09 6.22
CA LYS A 7 -3.45 -7.44 5.77
C LYS A 7 -3.54 -7.55 4.25
N LEU A 8 -4.61 -7.06 3.62
CA LEU A 8 -4.75 -7.06 2.16
C LEU A 8 -3.58 -6.31 1.50
N GLY A 9 -3.26 -5.12 2.01
CA GLY A 9 -2.12 -4.31 1.60
C GLY A 9 -0.80 -5.07 1.72
N ARG A 10 -0.55 -5.69 2.87
CA ARG A 10 0.65 -6.49 3.10
C ARG A 10 0.74 -7.66 2.14
N ASP A 11 -0.31 -8.46 1.99
CA ASP A 11 -0.34 -9.61 1.09
C ASP A 11 -0.04 -9.19 -0.37
N ALA A 12 -0.62 -8.05 -0.82
CA ALA A 12 -0.35 -7.49 -2.14
C ALA A 12 1.12 -7.01 -2.27
N ALA A 13 1.63 -6.35 -1.24
CA ALA A 13 3.01 -5.87 -1.23
C ALA A 13 4.04 -7.00 -1.22
N GLU A 14 3.81 -8.07 -0.48
CA GLU A 14 4.73 -9.22 -0.43
C GLU A 14 4.78 -9.94 -1.80
N GLN A 15 3.65 -10.00 -2.51
CA GLN A 15 3.58 -10.55 -3.86
C GLN A 15 4.35 -9.69 -4.88
N VAL A 16 4.20 -8.36 -4.80
CA VAL A 16 4.78 -7.42 -5.76
C VAL A 16 6.26 -7.13 -5.45
N ALA A 17 6.56 -6.72 -4.21
CA ALA A 17 7.88 -6.27 -3.79
C ALA A 17 8.79 -7.42 -3.33
N GLY A 18 8.19 -8.53 -2.86
CA GLY A 18 8.89 -9.60 -2.16
C GLY A 18 8.76 -9.48 -0.64
N GLN A 19 8.59 -10.62 0.03
CA GLN A 19 8.30 -10.69 1.47
C GLN A 19 9.34 -9.96 2.33
N GLU A 20 10.62 -10.08 1.99
CA GLU A 20 11.72 -9.46 2.74
C GLU A 20 11.83 -7.94 2.58
N ALA A 21 11.13 -7.37 1.60
CA ALA A 21 11.14 -5.94 1.34
C ALA A 21 10.03 -5.19 2.10
N VAL A 22 9.00 -5.87 2.59
CA VAL A 22 7.82 -5.23 3.21
C VAL A 22 8.01 -5.08 4.71
N GLY A 23 8.17 -3.86 5.18
CA GLY A 23 8.25 -3.54 6.61
C GLY A 23 6.87 -3.43 7.27
N ALA A 24 6.12 -2.40 6.88
CA ALA A 24 4.85 -2.03 7.50
C ALA A 24 3.84 -1.53 6.46
N VAL A 25 2.55 -1.66 6.80
CA VAL A 25 1.43 -1.17 6.00
C VAL A 25 0.42 -0.54 6.93
N GLU A 26 -0.02 0.66 6.59
CA GLU A 26 -1.13 1.35 7.25
C GLU A 26 -2.18 1.72 6.23
N VAL A 27 -3.45 1.71 6.66
CA VAL A 27 -4.57 2.06 5.79
C VAL A 27 -5.51 3.00 6.51
N THR A 28 -5.85 4.09 5.84
CA THR A 28 -6.94 4.99 6.24
C THR A 28 -7.97 5.12 5.14
N SER A 29 -9.24 5.23 5.51
CA SER A 29 -10.32 5.54 4.58
C SER A 29 -10.48 7.05 4.47
N GLY A 30 -10.84 7.53 3.29
CA GLY A 30 -11.22 8.92 3.06
C GLY A 30 -12.01 9.08 1.78
N GLU A 31 -12.09 10.32 1.31
CA GLU A 31 -12.74 10.68 0.05
C GLU A 31 -11.82 11.59 -0.76
N GLU A 32 -11.70 11.33 -2.06
CA GLU A 32 -10.93 12.13 -3.00
C GLU A 32 -11.78 12.37 -4.25
N PHE A 33 -11.97 13.64 -4.64
CA PHE A 33 -12.83 14.04 -5.76
C PHE A 33 -14.23 13.36 -5.73
N GLU A 34 -14.90 13.39 -4.57
CA GLU A 34 -16.23 12.78 -4.35
C GLU A 34 -16.27 11.24 -4.53
N ARG A 35 -15.11 10.58 -4.52
CA ARG A 35 -14.99 9.12 -4.59
C ARG A 35 -14.45 8.57 -3.26
N PRO A 36 -15.01 7.46 -2.74
CA PRO A 36 -14.41 6.78 -1.59
C PRO A 36 -13.02 6.22 -1.95
N VAL A 37 -12.04 6.40 -1.06
CA VAL A 37 -10.67 5.95 -1.26
C VAL A 37 -10.08 5.28 -0.01
N TYR A 38 -9.13 4.39 -0.25
CA TYR A 38 -8.23 3.87 0.77
C TYR A 38 -6.82 4.39 0.52
N TYR A 39 -6.27 5.11 1.48
CA TYR A 39 -4.89 5.53 1.48
C TYR A 39 -4.04 4.45 2.12
N PHE A 40 -3.32 3.69 1.29
CA PHE A 40 -2.35 2.70 1.73
C PHE A 40 -0.96 3.34 1.81
N THR A 41 -0.40 3.39 3.02
CA THR A 41 0.98 3.82 3.26
C THR A 41 1.85 2.60 3.51
N PHE A 42 2.84 2.39 2.66
CA PHE A 42 3.77 1.27 2.74
C PHE A 42 5.16 1.71 3.16
N LEU A 43 5.74 1.00 4.12
CA LEU A 43 7.17 0.97 4.34
C LEU A 43 7.74 -0.20 3.54
N ILE A 44 8.42 0.11 2.43
CA ILE A 44 9.08 -0.88 1.57
C ILE A 44 10.56 -0.52 1.42
N ASP A 45 11.42 -1.47 1.74
CA ASP A 45 12.86 -1.39 1.45
C ASP A 45 13.07 -1.53 -0.07
N GLN A 46 13.41 -0.41 -0.71
CA GLN A 46 13.57 -0.36 -2.16
C GLN A 46 14.85 -1.04 -2.65
N ASP A 47 15.86 -1.21 -1.79
CA ASP A 47 17.09 -1.91 -2.13
C ASP A 47 16.87 -3.44 -2.18
N ARG A 48 15.89 -3.92 -1.40
CA ARG A 48 15.47 -5.34 -1.37
C ARG A 48 14.30 -5.65 -2.29
N ALA A 49 13.62 -4.63 -2.81
CA ALA A 49 12.44 -4.81 -3.65
C ALA A 49 12.80 -5.44 -5.01
N ARG A 50 11.94 -6.35 -5.48
CA ARG A 50 12.07 -7.00 -6.81
C ARG A 50 11.99 -6.02 -7.99
N HIS A 51 11.49 -4.81 -7.78
CA HIS A 51 11.15 -3.86 -8.83
C HIS A 51 11.59 -2.44 -8.48
N ARG A 52 11.85 -1.65 -9.53
CA ARG A 52 12.08 -0.20 -9.38
C ARG A 52 10.83 0.50 -8.84
N PRO A 53 10.96 1.64 -8.16
CA PRO A 53 9.88 2.27 -7.40
C PRO A 53 8.63 2.59 -8.22
N GLY A 54 8.79 3.14 -9.43
CA GLY A 54 7.65 3.47 -10.30
C GLY A 54 6.88 2.23 -10.79
N LEU A 55 7.59 1.12 -11.07
CA LEU A 55 6.96 -0.14 -11.45
C LEU A 55 6.27 -0.80 -10.26
N LEU A 56 6.88 -0.70 -9.08
CA LEU A 56 6.34 -1.21 -7.83
C LEU A 56 5.01 -0.51 -7.49
N LEU A 57 4.98 0.82 -7.58
CA LEU A 57 3.76 1.61 -7.39
C LEU A 57 2.65 1.17 -8.34
N ALA A 58 2.92 1.10 -9.64
CA ALA A 58 1.93 0.72 -10.65
C ALA A 58 1.37 -0.70 -10.40
N ARG A 59 2.24 -1.65 -10.06
CA ARG A 59 1.82 -3.04 -9.76
C ARG A 59 1.01 -3.14 -8.47
N LEU A 60 1.35 -2.37 -7.44
CA LEU A 60 0.57 -2.34 -6.21
C LEU A 60 -0.82 -1.76 -6.43
N VAL A 61 -0.93 -0.65 -7.17
CA VAL A 61 -2.23 -0.04 -7.50
C VAL A 61 -3.09 -1.03 -8.26
N GLN A 62 -2.53 -1.67 -9.29
CA GLN A 62 -3.25 -2.68 -10.07
C GLN A 62 -3.71 -3.84 -9.18
N ARG A 63 -2.80 -4.41 -8.38
CA ARG A 63 -3.12 -5.58 -7.55
C ARG A 63 -4.19 -5.27 -6.50
N LEU A 64 -4.07 -4.16 -5.80
CA LEU A 64 -5.05 -3.77 -4.78
C LEU A 64 -6.40 -3.45 -5.39
N ARG A 65 -6.42 -2.84 -6.58
CA ARG A 65 -7.67 -2.60 -7.29
C ARG A 65 -8.35 -3.93 -7.65
N ASP A 66 -7.62 -4.89 -8.20
CA ASP A 66 -8.16 -6.22 -8.52
C ASP A 66 -8.71 -6.92 -7.26
N ASP A 67 -7.99 -6.85 -6.14
CA ASP A 67 -8.40 -7.48 -4.88
C ASP A 67 -9.61 -6.77 -4.22
N LEU A 68 -9.75 -5.45 -4.39
CA LEU A 68 -10.91 -4.67 -3.93
C LEU A 68 -12.14 -4.90 -4.81
N ASP A 69 -11.96 -4.90 -6.13
CA ASP A 69 -13.01 -5.19 -7.11
C ASP A 69 -13.58 -6.61 -6.87
N ALA A 70 -12.73 -7.60 -6.59
CA ALA A 70 -13.15 -8.96 -6.23
C ALA A 70 -13.99 -9.04 -4.94
N ARG A 71 -13.94 -8.01 -4.09
CA ARG A 71 -14.72 -7.90 -2.85
C ARG A 71 -15.98 -7.05 -3.02
N ASN A 72 -16.26 -6.56 -4.24
CA ASN A 72 -17.27 -5.54 -4.54
C ASN A 72 -17.05 -4.24 -3.73
N ASP A 73 -15.78 -3.90 -3.48
CA ASP A 73 -15.40 -2.69 -2.76
C ASP A 73 -15.04 -1.58 -3.76
N ALA A 74 -15.85 -0.50 -3.78
CA ALA A 74 -15.71 0.58 -4.75
C ALA A 74 -14.58 1.59 -4.43
N HIS A 75 -13.92 1.45 -3.27
CA HIS A 75 -12.85 2.36 -2.85
C HIS A 75 -11.67 2.32 -3.82
N TYR A 76 -11.14 3.48 -4.18
CA TYR A 76 -9.88 3.53 -4.95
C TYR A 76 -8.67 3.37 -4.03
N PRO A 77 -7.68 2.51 -4.37
CA PRO A 77 -6.44 2.44 -3.62
C PRO A 77 -5.49 3.57 -4.04
N VAL A 78 -5.29 4.54 -3.15
CA VAL A 78 -4.24 5.55 -3.24
C VAL A 78 -3.01 5.03 -2.50
N ILE A 79 -1.84 5.08 -3.12
CA ILE A 79 -0.63 4.44 -2.59
C ILE A 79 0.46 5.46 -2.32
N GLN A 80 1.00 5.41 -1.10
CA GLN A 80 2.20 6.13 -0.69
C GLN A 80 3.29 5.13 -0.31
N LEU A 81 4.47 5.26 -0.92
CA LEU A 81 5.65 4.49 -0.58
C LEU A 81 6.58 5.37 0.25
N LEU A 82 6.94 4.92 1.45
CA LEU A 82 7.86 5.62 2.34
C LEU A 82 9.18 4.87 2.47
N SER A 83 10.27 5.63 2.54
CA SER A 83 11.54 5.10 3.03
C SER A 83 11.45 4.85 4.54
N ARG A 84 12.41 4.11 5.09
CA ARG A 84 12.49 3.89 6.54
C ARG A 84 12.62 5.22 7.31
N ALA A 85 13.41 6.16 6.79
CA ALA A 85 13.60 7.47 7.40
C ALA A 85 12.29 8.28 7.44
N ASP A 86 11.54 8.32 6.33
CA ASP A 86 10.27 9.06 6.26
C ASP A 86 9.20 8.44 7.17
N TRP A 87 9.18 7.10 7.24
CA TRP A 87 8.27 6.38 8.12
C TRP A 87 8.55 6.70 9.59
N ASP A 88 9.82 6.62 9.99
CA ASP A 88 10.24 6.88 11.37
C ASP A 88 10.01 8.35 11.75
N HIS A 89 10.25 9.31 10.83
CA HIS A 89 9.94 10.73 11.04
C HIS A 89 8.45 10.95 11.31
N ARG A 90 7.57 10.36 10.48
CA ARG A 90 6.11 10.44 10.65
C ARG A 90 5.61 9.86 11.97
N LYS A 91 6.34 8.92 12.57
CA LYS A 91 5.98 8.27 13.84
C LYS A 91 6.56 8.94 15.08
N GLY A 92 7.55 9.81 14.90
CA GLY A 92 8.20 10.55 15.98
C GLY A 92 7.46 11.83 16.39
N ASP A 93 6.52 12.29 15.56
CA ASP A 93 5.57 13.39 15.84
C ASP A 93 4.26 12.88 16.45
#